data_AF-A0A497GAI9-F1
#
_entry.id   AF-A0A497GAI9-F1
#
_cell.length_a   1.000
_cell.length_b   1.000
_cell.length_c   1.000
_cell.angle_alpha   90.00
_cell.angle_beta   90.00
_cell.angle_gamma   90.00
#
_symmetry.space_group_name_H-M   'P 1'
#
loop_
_entity.id
_entity.type
_entity.pdbx_description
1 polymer ?
#
loop_
_entity_poly.entity_id
_entity_poly.type
_entity_poly.pdbx_seq_one_letter_code
_entity_poly.pdbx_strand_id
1 'polypeptide(L)'
;MEERLKRAVRDYFLSRGCEEIEPPKGVDAAFREGENLVGVKVVVLDVGMVGLVAAKRVREAMLELLKEASGLYDKLYIAVPEVGYRSLPLPSEFRRSGVGLLEVGEKGVVERVPARLLKGRPPTQLRVPPEFETRVKALEERVARLEQRLNELYKLLEELRSSRPPEGLRAPPPASAELLEAEELPEFVRDNPWLVELSKRRG
;
A
#
# COMPACT_ATOMS: atom_id res chain seq x y z
N MET A 1 -14.40 11.10 39.73
CA MET A 1 -15.01 9.84 39.24
C MET A 1 -14.13 9.19 38.18
N GLU A 2 -13.65 9.96 37.20
CA GLU A 2 -12.74 9.50 36.15
C GLU A 2 -11.47 8.80 36.64
N GLU A 3 -10.77 9.34 37.65
CA GLU A 3 -9.56 8.70 38.20
C GLU A 3 -9.83 7.32 38.80
N ARG A 4 -11.02 7.12 39.39
CA ARG A 4 -11.43 5.83 39.94
C ARG A 4 -11.65 4.81 38.82
N LEU A 5 -12.28 5.23 37.72
CA LEU A 5 -12.42 4.40 36.51
C LEU A 5 -11.05 4.03 35.94
N LYS A 6 -10.14 5.00 35.79
CA LYS A 6 -8.78 4.78 35.28
C LYS A 6 -7.98 3.83 36.16
N ARG A 7 -8.07 3.95 37.49
CA ARG A 7 -7.40 3.00 38.42
C ARG A 7 -7.99 1.60 38.33
N ALA A 8 -9.32 1.46 38.35
CA ALA A 8 -9.97 0.15 38.26
C ALA A 8 -9.63 -0.58 36.96
N VAL A 9 -9.58 0.15 35.83
CA VAL A 9 -9.15 -0.40 34.53
C VAL A 9 -7.69 -0.85 34.57
N ARG A 10 -6.78 -0.03 35.15
CA ARG A 10 -5.37 -0.43 35.31
C ARG A 10 -5.24 -1.69 36.13
N ASP A 11 -5.85 -1.73 37.31
CA ASP A 11 -5.79 -2.88 38.22
C ASP A 11 -6.31 -4.15 37.53
N TYR A 12 -7.38 -4.03 36.74
CA TYR A 12 -7.92 -5.13 35.95
C TYR A 12 -6.91 -5.69 34.93
N PHE A 13 -6.27 -4.83 34.13
CA PHE A 13 -5.30 -5.29 33.12
C PHE A 13 -3.98 -5.75 33.75
N LEU A 14 -3.51 -5.10 34.81
CA LEU A 14 -2.33 -5.52 35.57
C LEU A 14 -2.55 -6.90 36.21
N SER A 15 -3.75 -7.17 36.76
CA SER A 15 -4.08 -8.49 37.33
C SER A 15 -4.10 -9.62 36.30
N ARG A 16 -4.25 -9.28 35.02
CA ARG A 16 -4.20 -10.22 33.89
C ARG A 16 -2.79 -10.40 33.31
N GLY A 17 -1.79 -9.74 33.89
CA GLY A 17 -0.41 -9.80 33.43
C GLY A 17 -0.10 -8.90 32.24
N CYS A 18 -0.94 -7.88 31.98
CA CYS A 18 -0.62 -6.86 30.97
C CYS A 18 0.34 -5.82 31.54
N GLU A 19 1.26 -5.31 30.71
CA GLU A 19 2.14 -4.20 31.08
C GLU A 19 1.50 -2.87 30.70
N GLU A 20 1.47 -1.90 31.61
CA GLU A 20 1.04 -0.53 31.28
C GLU A 20 2.12 0.16 30.43
N ILE A 21 1.70 0.80 29.36
CA ILE A 21 2.58 1.58 28.49
C ILE A 21 2.01 2.99 28.32
N GLU A 22 2.87 3.93 27.94
CA GLU A 22 2.39 5.27 27.60
C GLU A 22 1.45 5.19 26.38
N PRO A 23 0.23 5.74 26.47
CA PRO A 23 -0.74 5.68 25.39
C PRO A 23 -0.28 6.53 24.21
N PRO A 24 -0.06 5.95 23.01
CA PRO A 24 0.39 6.69 21.84
C PRO A 24 -0.51 7.90 21.50
N LYS A 25 -1.76 7.63 21.10
CA LYS A 25 -2.81 8.63 20.77
C LYS A 25 -4.21 8.02 20.90
N GLY A 26 -5.20 8.86 21.15
CA GLY A 26 -6.63 8.56 21.04
C GLY A 26 -7.25 7.70 22.15
N VAL A 27 -6.48 7.35 23.19
CA VAL A 27 -6.93 6.54 24.32
C VAL A 27 -6.46 7.13 25.64
N ASP A 28 -7.14 6.76 26.73
CA ASP A 28 -6.81 7.20 28.08
C ASP A 28 -5.78 6.32 28.77
N ALA A 29 -5.75 5.03 28.42
CA ALA A 29 -4.81 4.05 28.94
C ALA A 29 -4.44 3.05 27.85
N ALA A 30 -3.19 2.59 27.87
CA ALA A 30 -2.69 1.60 26.93
C ALA A 30 -1.95 0.50 27.68
N PHE A 31 -2.15 -0.73 27.23
CA PHE A 31 -1.58 -1.93 27.84
C PHE A 31 -0.99 -2.83 26.77
N ARG A 32 0.08 -3.54 27.11
CA ARG A 32 0.68 -4.58 26.27
C ARG A 32 0.29 -5.96 26.81
N GLU A 33 -0.39 -6.73 25.97
CA GLU A 33 -0.82 -8.11 26.25
C GLU A 33 -0.02 -9.04 25.32
N GLY A 34 1.19 -9.42 25.74
CA GLY A 34 2.13 -10.15 24.90
C GLY A 34 2.58 -9.30 23.69
N GLU A 35 2.28 -9.76 22.48
CA GLU A 35 2.57 -9.02 21.23
C GLU A 35 1.46 -8.02 20.84
N ASN A 36 0.31 -8.06 21.51
CA ASN A 36 -0.85 -7.23 21.18
C ASN A 36 -0.86 -5.94 22.01
N LEU A 37 -1.23 -4.84 21.36
CA LEU A 37 -1.48 -3.56 22.01
C LEU A 37 -2.98 -3.38 22.30
N VAL A 38 -3.30 -3.07 23.54
CA VAL A 38 -4.67 -2.86 24.02
C VAL A 38 -4.85 -1.39 24.38
N GLY A 39 -5.77 -0.70 23.72
CA GLY A 39 -6.14 0.68 24.02
C GLY A 39 -7.47 0.74 24.76
N VAL A 40 -7.57 1.58 25.78
CA VAL A 40 -8.80 1.77 26.57
C VAL A 40 -9.15 3.25 26.64
N LYS A 41 -10.38 3.59 26.23
CA LYS A 41 -10.96 4.93 26.40
C LYS A 41 -11.97 4.92 27.54
N VAL A 42 -11.79 5.82 28.50
CA VAL A 42 -12.64 5.95 29.68
C VAL A 42 -13.71 7.01 29.39
N VAL A 43 -14.97 6.61 29.47
CA VAL A 43 -16.10 7.50 29.26
C VAL A 43 -16.79 7.73 30.60
N VAL A 44 -16.70 8.96 31.09
CA VAL A 44 -17.42 9.39 32.29
C VAL A 44 -18.87 9.68 31.89
N LEU A 45 -19.80 9.08 32.63
CA LEU A 45 -21.23 9.33 32.51
C LEU A 45 -21.69 9.95 33.82
N ASP A 46 -22.32 11.12 33.74
CA ASP A 46 -22.87 11.79 34.91
C ASP A 46 -24.08 11.02 35.46
N VAL A 47 -24.31 11.13 36.77
CA VAL A 47 -25.37 10.42 37.51
C VAL A 47 -26.78 10.72 36.97
N GLY A 48 -26.95 11.81 36.21
CA GLY A 48 -28.20 12.17 35.53
C GLY A 48 -28.29 11.77 34.05
N MET A 49 -27.21 11.28 33.43
CA MET A 49 -27.23 10.80 32.05
C MET A 49 -27.70 9.35 32.01
N VAL A 50 -28.96 9.15 31.64
CA VAL A 50 -29.59 7.84 31.57
C VAL A 50 -30.26 7.64 30.20
N GLY A 51 -30.36 6.39 29.76
CA GLY A 51 -31.03 6.06 28.49
C GLY A 51 -30.31 6.61 27.26
N LEU A 52 -31.05 7.29 26.39
CA LEU A 52 -30.59 7.64 25.04
C LEU A 52 -29.39 8.59 25.02
N VAL A 53 -29.28 9.49 26.01
CA VAL A 53 -28.19 10.47 26.10
C VAL A 53 -26.86 9.79 26.40
N ALA A 54 -26.86 8.89 27.39
CA ALA A 54 -25.70 8.07 27.72
C ALA A 54 -25.29 7.19 26.54
N ALA A 55 -26.26 6.54 25.87
CA ALA A 55 -26.00 5.71 24.70
C ALA A 55 -25.39 6.53 23.55
N LYS A 56 -25.88 7.75 23.31
CA LYS A 56 -25.32 8.66 22.30
C LYS A 56 -23.87 9.04 22.62
N ARG A 57 -23.59 9.42 23.88
CA ARG A 57 -22.24 9.77 24.33
C ARG A 57 -21.24 8.63 24.15
N VAL A 58 -21.63 7.41 24.52
CA VAL A 58 -20.79 6.23 24.35
C VAL A 58 -20.58 5.89 22.87
N ARG A 59 -21.61 6.06 22.03
CA ARG A 59 -21.49 5.87 20.58
C ARG A 59 -20.54 6.88 19.95
N GLU A 60 -20.62 8.15 20.33
CA GLU A 60 -19.68 9.18 19.89
C GLU A 60 -18.24 8.84 20.30
N ALA A 61 -18.05 8.47 21.57
CA ALA A 61 -16.74 8.05 22.07
C ALA A 61 -16.20 6.82 21.31
N MET A 62 -17.06 5.88 20.93
CA MET A 62 -16.70 4.72 20.11
C MET A 62 -16.24 5.12 18.71
N LEU A 63 -16.93 6.06 18.07
CA LEU A 63 -16.55 6.54 16.74
C LEU A 63 -15.23 7.33 16.77
N GLU A 64 -15.04 8.18 17.77
CA GLU A 64 -13.77 8.89 17.99
C GLU A 64 -12.62 7.90 18.22
N LEU A 65 -12.84 6.91 19.09
CA LEU A 65 -11.86 5.87 19.39
C LEU A 65 -11.45 5.12 18.11
N LEU A 66 -12.41 4.73 17.29
CA LEU A 66 -12.14 4.09 16.01
C LEU A 66 -11.42 5.01 15.03
N LYS A 67 -11.71 6.31 15.04
CA LYS A 67 -11.03 7.26 14.13
C LYS A 67 -9.57 7.51 14.52
N GLU A 68 -9.30 7.63 15.82
CA GLU A 68 -8.00 8.06 16.33
C GLU A 68 -7.06 6.89 16.66
N ALA A 69 -7.62 5.76 17.08
CA ALA A 69 -6.87 4.63 17.62
C ALA A 69 -6.90 3.39 16.70
N SER A 70 -7.77 3.36 15.68
CA SER A 70 -7.78 2.25 14.71
C SER A 70 -6.47 2.21 13.94
N GLY A 71 -5.74 1.10 14.07
CA GLY A 71 -4.44 0.88 13.43
C GLY A 71 -3.23 1.12 14.32
N LEU A 72 -3.43 1.76 15.48
CA LEU A 72 -2.40 1.88 16.52
C LEU A 72 -2.49 0.74 17.54
N TYR A 73 -3.70 0.23 17.79
CA TYR A 73 -3.95 -0.83 18.76
C TYR A 73 -4.59 -2.05 18.10
N ASP A 74 -4.25 -3.23 18.61
CA ASP A 74 -4.81 -4.50 18.17
C ASP A 74 -6.17 -4.76 18.82
N LYS A 75 -6.39 -4.30 20.06
CA LYS A 75 -7.68 -4.36 20.76
C LYS A 75 -8.05 -2.99 21.31
N LEU A 76 -9.33 -2.62 21.16
CA LEU A 76 -9.86 -1.37 21.72
C LEU A 76 -11.01 -1.67 22.67
N TYR A 77 -11.00 -1.03 23.83
CA TYR A 77 -12.07 -1.10 24.82
C TYR A 77 -12.60 0.28 25.18
N ILE A 78 -13.88 0.34 25.50
CA ILE A 78 -14.50 1.48 26.15
C ILE A 78 -14.85 1.08 27.58
N ALA A 79 -14.37 1.85 28.55
CA ALA A 79 -14.69 1.69 29.96
C ALA A 79 -15.74 2.73 30.38
N VAL A 80 -16.88 2.24 30.87
CA VAL A 80 -17.99 3.06 31.38
C VAL A 80 -18.29 2.72 32.83
N PRO A 81 -18.80 3.66 33.63
CA PRO A 81 -19.35 3.34 34.94
C PRO A 81 -20.58 2.44 34.81
N GLU A 82 -20.91 1.70 35.87
CA GLU A 82 -22.10 0.86 35.92
C GLU A 82 -23.39 1.72 35.92
N VAL A 83 -23.98 1.93 34.74
CA VAL A 83 -25.18 2.78 34.51
C VAL A 83 -26.42 2.00 34.03
N GLY A 84 -26.32 0.66 34.02
CA GLY A 84 -27.36 -0.25 33.56
C GLY A 84 -27.43 -0.38 32.03
N TYR A 85 -27.65 -1.61 31.56
CA TYR A 85 -27.60 -2.00 30.14
C TYR A 85 -28.48 -1.17 29.20
N ARG A 86 -29.62 -0.65 29.68
CA ARG A 86 -30.56 0.14 28.88
C ARG A 86 -30.03 1.54 28.52
N SER A 87 -28.98 1.99 29.20
CA SER A 87 -28.35 3.31 28.99
C SER A 87 -27.15 3.25 28.05
N LEU A 88 -26.77 2.06 27.57
CA LEU A 88 -25.63 1.84 26.70
C LEU A 88 -26.09 1.46 25.27
N PRO A 89 -25.22 1.65 24.25
CA PRO A 89 -25.50 1.12 22.91
C PRO A 89 -25.70 -0.39 22.94
N LEU A 90 -26.40 -0.92 21.94
CA LEU A 90 -26.64 -2.36 21.86
C LEU A 90 -25.30 -3.12 21.73
N PRO A 91 -25.09 -4.27 22.39
CA PRO A 91 -23.87 -5.07 22.24
C PRO A 91 -23.57 -5.48 20.81
N SER A 92 -24.59 -5.56 19.94
CA SER A 92 -24.41 -5.78 18.51
C SER A 92 -23.63 -4.65 17.83
N GLU A 93 -23.79 -3.40 18.28
CA GLU A 93 -23.01 -2.25 17.77
C GLU A 93 -21.51 -2.43 18.09
N PHE A 94 -21.19 -2.80 19.34
CA PHE A 94 -19.82 -3.10 19.78
C PHE A 94 -19.20 -4.30 19.04
N ARG A 95 -19.94 -5.40 18.89
CA ARG A 95 -19.46 -6.58 18.14
C ARG A 95 -19.20 -6.28 16.68
N ARG A 96 -20.00 -5.40 16.06
CA ARG A 96 -19.83 -4.97 14.67
C ARG A 96 -18.62 -4.06 14.51
N SER A 97 -18.38 -3.16 15.46
CA SER A 97 -17.20 -2.30 15.44
C SER A 97 -15.91 -3.02 15.85
N GLY A 98 -16.02 -4.14 16.58
CA GLY A 98 -14.88 -4.86 17.15
C GLY A 98 -14.37 -4.25 18.45
N VAL A 99 -15.00 -3.19 18.94
CA VAL A 99 -14.65 -2.52 20.21
C VAL A 99 -15.26 -3.27 21.38
N GLY A 100 -14.47 -3.54 22.41
CA GLY A 100 -14.92 -4.15 23.66
C GLY A 100 -15.58 -3.14 24.60
N LEU A 101 -16.37 -3.64 25.55
CA LEU A 101 -17.07 -2.86 26.55
C LEU A 101 -16.72 -3.38 27.94
N LEU A 102 -16.19 -2.49 28.78
CA LEU A 102 -15.91 -2.72 30.19
C LEU A 102 -16.87 -1.87 31.03
N GLU A 103 -17.60 -2.51 31.93
CA GLU A 103 -18.39 -1.83 32.96
C GLU A 103 -17.59 -1.82 34.27
N VAL A 104 -17.41 -0.64 34.85
CA VAL A 104 -16.70 -0.45 36.12
C VAL A 104 -17.72 -0.14 37.20
N GLY A 105 -17.91 -1.11 38.10
CA GLY A 105 -18.79 -0.99 39.25
C GLY A 105 -18.02 -0.97 40.57
N GLU A 106 -18.74 -1.08 41.68
CA GLU A 106 -18.12 -1.17 43.02
C GLU A 106 -17.45 -2.53 43.25
N LYS A 107 -17.97 -3.58 42.62
CA LYS A 107 -17.48 -4.97 42.72
C LYS A 107 -16.28 -5.26 41.82
N GLY A 108 -15.83 -4.27 41.03
CA GLY A 108 -14.72 -4.39 40.09
C GLY A 108 -15.12 -4.13 38.64
N VAL A 109 -14.26 -4.54 37.72
CA VAL A 109 -14.44 -4.36 36.27
C VAL A 109 -15.03 -5.63 35.67
N VAL A 110 -16.14 -5.49 34.94
CA VAL A 110 -16.82 -6.57 34.23
C VAL A 110 -16.73 -6.32 32.74
N GLU A 111 -16.13 -7.27 32.03
CA GLU A 111 -16.08 -7.27 30.57
C GLU A 111 -17.40 -7.79 30.00
N ARG A 112 -18.21 -6.88 29.44
CA ARG A 112 -19.52 -7.21 28.88
C ARG A 112 -19.46 -7.64 27.43
N VAL A 113 -18.59 -6.99 26.67
CA VAL A 113 -18.34 -7.34 25.28
C VAL A 113 -16.83 -7.46 25.11
N PRO A 114 -16.31 -8.63 24.71
CA PRO A 114 -14.88 -8.75 24.47
C PRO A 114 -14.49 -7.99 23.21
N ALA A 115 -13.34 -7.31 23.27
CA ALA A 115 -12.78 -6.66 22.09
C ALA A 115 -12.30 -7.71 21.09
N ARG A 116 -12.47 -7.42 19.81
CA ARG A 116 -11.93 -8.24 18.73
C ARG A 116 -10.61 -7.64 18.25
N LEU A 117 -9.74 -8.50 17.73
CA LEU A 117 -8.54 -8.05 17.06
C LEU A 117 -8.94 -7.19 15.86
N LEU A 118 -8.58 -5.91 15.91
CA LEU A 118 -8.78 -4.97 14.82
C LEU A 118 -7.73 -5.27 13.76
N LYS A 119 -8.19 -5.57 12.55
CA LYS A 119 -7.32 -5.86 11.38
C LYS A 119 -6.54 -4.62 10.88
N GLY A 120 -6.42 -3.58 11.70
CA GLY A 120 -5.95 -2.25 11.34
C GLY A 120 -4.45 -2.05 11.44
N ARG A 121 -3.71 -2.92 12.14
CA ARG A 121 -2.25 -2.90 12.04
C ARG A 121 -1.90 -3.45 10.65
N PRO A 122 -1.40 -2.66 9.68
CA PRO A 122 -0.61 -3.27 8.62
C PRO A 122 0.49 -4.01 9.38
N PRO A 123 0.64 -5.32 9.20
CA PRO A 123 1.56 -6.13 10.00
C PRO A 123 2.93 -5.47 9.91
N THR A 124 3.30 -4.71 10.95
CA THR A 124 4.56 -3.98 10.99
C THR A 124 5.73 -4.95 11.17
N GLN A 125 5.40 -6.24 11.20
CA GLN A 125 6.26 -7.39 11.03
C GLN A 125 5.46 -8.47 10.28
N LEU A 126 5.02 -8.20 9.04
CA LEU A 126 5.15 -9.28 8.06
C LEU A 126 6.65 -9.55 8.08
N ARG A 127 7.09 -10.61 8.77
CA ARG A 127 8.34 -11.26 8.40
C ARG A 127 8.19 -11.47 6.92
N VAL A 128 8.78 -10.58 6.12
CA VAL A 128 8.86 -10.73 4.68
C VAL A 128 9.42 -12.13 4.52
N PRO A 129 8.67 -13.09 3.96
CA PRO A 129 9.21 -14.42 3.79
C PRO A 129 10.57 -14.25 3.08
N PRO A 130 11.64 -14.95 3.49
CA PRO A 130 12.97 -14.75 2.89
C PRO A 130 12.95 -14.91 1.34
N GLU A 131 11.94 -15.60 0.82
CA GLU A 131 11.59 -15.71 -0.59
C GLU A 131 11.28 -14.36 -1.29
N PHE A 132 10.71 -13.38 -0.59
CA PHE A 132 10.43 -12.05 -1.14
C PHE A 132 11.69 -11.18 -1.19
N GLU A 133 12.57 -11.25 -0.18
CA GLU A 133 13.85 -10.52 -0.21
C GLU A 133 14.75 -11.04 -1.34
N THR A 134 14.81 -12.37 -1.50
CA THR A 134 15.53 -13.01 -2.60
C THR A 134 14.93 -12.66 -3.97
N ARG A 135 13.60 -12.60 -4.08
CA ARG A 135 12.92 -12.16 -5.32
C ARG A 135 13.19 -10.69 -5.65
N VAL A 136 13.19 -9.80 -4.66
CA VAL A 136 13.50 -8.37 -4.87
C VAL A 136 14.95 -8.21 -5.31
N LYS A 137 15.91 -8.86 -4.64
CA LYS A 137 17.31 -8.84 -5.07
C LYS A 137 17.51 -9.39 -6.48
N ALA A 138 16.85 -10.51 -6.81
CA ALA A 138 16.91 -11.08 -8.17
C ALA A 138 16.31 -10.14 -9.23
N LEU A 139 15.26 -9.39 -8.88
CA LEU A 139 14.68 -8.38 -9.75
C LEU A 139 15.61 -7.18 -9.92
N GLU A 140 16.21 -6.69 -8.84
CA GLU A 140 17.19 -5.60 -8.86
C GLU A 140 18.40 -5.93 -9.73
N GLU A 141 18.97 -7.13 -9.57
CA GLU A 141 20.08 -7.60 -10.42
C GLU A 141 19.67 -7.70 -11.89
N ARG A 142 18.45 -8.13 -12.17
CA ARG A 142 17.94 -8.26 -13.53
C ARG A 142 17.70 -6.89 -14.18
N VAL A 143 17.22 -5.91 -13.42
CA VAL A 143 17.10 -4.52 -13.88
C VAL A 143 18.48 -3.93 -14.14
N ALA A 144 19.43 -4.08 -13.23
CA ALA A 144 20.80 -3.58 -13.43
C ALA A 144 21.47 -4.16 -14.68
N ARG A 145 21.27 -5.46 -14.96
CA ARG A 145 21.75 -6.08 -16.21
C ARG A 145 21.07 -5.54 -17.46
N LEU A 146 19.77 -5.23 -17.39
CA LEU A 146 19.05 -4.64 -18.51
C LEU A 146 19.53 -3.22 -18.78
N GLU A 147 19.76 -2.42 -17.74
CA GLU A 147 20.32 -1.07 -17.84
C GLU A 147 21.73 -1.08 -18.45
N GLN A 148 22.59 -2.01 -18.04
CA GLN A 148 23.91 -2.19 -18.65
C GLN A 148 23.81 -2.51 -20.15
N ARG A 149 22.96 -3.47 -20.53
CA ARG A 149 22.75 -3.82 -21.94
C ARG A 149 22.19 -2.67 -22.76
N LEU A 150 21.27 -1.89 -22.19
CA LEU A 150 20.76 -0.69 -22.85
C LEU A 150 21.87 0.33 -23.09
N ASN A 151 22.72 0.57 -22.10
CA ASN A 151 23.86 1.47 -22.26
C ASN A 151 24.88 0.99 -23.30
N GLU A 152 25.15 -0.32 -23.36
CA GLU A 152 26.00 -0.90 -24.41
C GLU A 152 25.37 -0.72 -25.80
N LEU A 153 24.07 -0.98 -25.94
CA LEU A 153 23.35 -0.75 -27.19
C LEU A 153 23.35 0.72 -27.59
N TYR A 154 23.16 1.64 -26.64
CA TYR A 154 23.25 3.07 -26.92
C TYR A 154 24.64 3.46 -27.44
N LYS A 155 25.71 2.96 -26.81
CA LYS A 155 27.09 3.21 -27.27
C LYS A 155 27.33 2.68 -28.69
N LEU A 156 26.89 1.44 -28.98
CA LEU A 156 27.01 0.86 -30.32
C LEU A 156 26.22 1.65 -31.36
N LEU A 157 25.05 2.16 -31.00
CA LEU A 157 24.21 2.97 -31.88
C LEU A 157 24.84 4.35 -32.13
N GLU A 158 25.46 4.94 -31.11
CA GLU A 158 26.27 6.16 -31.21
C GLU A 158 27.46 5.93 -32.15
N GLU A 159 28.22 4.85 -31.95
CA GLU A 159 29.35 4.46 -32.80
C GLU A 159 28.93 4.24 -34.25
N LEU A 160 27.80 3.57 -34.50
CA LEU A 160 27.25 3.36 -35.84
C LEU A 160 26.77 4.66 -36.50
N ARG A 161 26.21 5.59 -35.72
CA ARG A 161 25.83 6.92 -36.21
C ARG A 161 27.04 7.78 -36.52
N SER A 162 28.10 7.67 -35.72
CA SER A 162 29.38 8.34 -35.94
C SER A 162 30.15 7.73 -37.10
N SER A 163 30.03 6.42 -37.33
CA SER A 163 30.49 5.74 -38.55
C SER A 163 29.49 5.94 -39.68
N ARG A 164 29.30 7.20 -40.08
CA ARG A 164 28.65 7.51 -41.36
C ARG A 164 29.45 6.80 -42.46
N PRO A 165 28.83 6.03 -43.37
CA PRO A 165 29.55 5.54 -44.55
C PRO A 165 30.16 6.75 -45.26
N PRO A 166 31.37 6.64 -45.85
CA PRO A 166 31.95 7.73 -46.61
C PRO A 166 30.92 8.23 -47.62
N GLU A 167 30.81 9.56 -47.70
CA GLU A 167 29.86 10.33 -48.50
C GLU A 167 30.18 10.22 -50.01
N GLY A 168 30.29 8.98 -50.50
CA GLY A 168 30.76 8.62 -51.85
C GLY A 168 29.90 7.58 -52.57
N LEU A 169 28.79 7.12 -51.99
CA LEU A 169 27.78 6.29 -52.67
C LEU A 169 26.46 7.05 -52.89
N ARG A 170 26.53 8.38 -52.99
CA ARG A 170 25.46 9.10 -53.69
C ARG A 170 25.66 8.83 -55.17
N ALA A 171 24.78 8.03 -55.76
CA ALA A 171 24.69 7.93 -57.20
C ALA A 171 24.67 9.35 -57.79
N PRO A 172 25.49 9.65 -58.81
CA PRO A 172 25.42 10.94 -59.46
C PRO A 172 23.97 11.18 -59.93
N PRO A 173 23.49 12.44 -59.94
CA PRO A 173 22.19 12.75 -60.53
C PRO A 173 22.15 12.14 -61.93
N PRO A 174 21.01 11.57 -62.37
CA PRO A 174 20.95 10.95 -63.69
C PRO A 174 21.35 12.01 -64.72
N ALA A 175 22.53 11.83 -65.32
CA ALA A 175 22.82 12.48 -66.57
C ALA A 175 21.68 12.11 -67.50
N SER A 176 21.07 13.13 -68.11
CA SER A 176 20.11 12.95 -69.19
C SER A 176 20.74 11.98 -70.18
N ALA A 177 20.23 10.74 -70.20
CA ALA A 177 20.68 9.74 -71.13
C ALA A 177 20.21 10.23 -72.51
N GLU A 178 21.11 10.87 -73.24
CA GLU A 178 21.02 10.89 -74.69
C GLU A 178 20.87 9.43 -75.12
N LEU A 179 19.84 9.17 -75.93
CA LEU A 179 19.48 7.87 -76.47
C LEU A 179 20.68 7.32 -77.24
N LEU A 180 21.54 6.55 -76.58
CA LEU A 180 22.51 5.72 -77.27
C LEU A 180 21.72 4.60 -77.93
N GLU A 181 21.65 4.66 -79.26
CA GLU A 181 21.05 3.60 -80.07
C GLU A 181 21.76 2.27 -79.77
N ALA A 182 20.99 1.18 -79.85
CA ALA A 182 21.35 -0.16 -79.40
C ALA A 182 22.62 -0.77 -80.03
N GLU A 183 23.28 -0.09 -80.97
CA GLU A 183 24.50 -0.51 -81.63
C GLU A 183 25.78 -0.25 -80.81
N GLU A 184 25.77 0.66 -79.83
CA GLU A 184 26.97 1.00 -79.02
C GLU A 184 27.08 0.22 -77.70
N LEU A 185 26.12 -0.67 -77.41
CA LEU A 185 26.14 -1.47 -76.18
C LEU A 185 27.02 -2.72 -76.33
N PRO A 186 27.92 -2.99 -75.36
CA PRO A 186 28.71 -4.22 -75.32
C PRO A 186 27.83 -5.47 -75.41
N GLU A 187 28.29 -6.50 -76.13
CA GLU A 187 27.49 -7.69 -76.46
C GLU A 187 26.86 -8.38 -75.25
N PHE A 188 27.53 -8.40 -74.10
CA PHE A 188 27.02 -9.02 -72.88
C PHE A 188 25.83 -8.30 -72.24
N VAL A 189 25.57 -7.05 -72.62
CA VAL A 189 24.47 -6.23 -72.08
C VAL A 189 23.20 -6.37 -72.92
N ARG A 190 23.32 -6.76 -74.21
CA ARG A 190 22.19 -6.83 -75.15
C ARG A 190 21.14 -7.85 -74.75
N ASP A 191 21.58 -8.98 -74.19
CA ASP A 191 20.69 -10.07 -73.77
C ASP A 191 20.16 -9.93 -72.33
N ASN A 192 20.28 -8.74 -71.73
CA ASN A 192 19.78 -8.52 -70.38
C ASN A 192 18.25 -8.33 -70.38
N PRO A 193 17.47 -9.28 -69.81
CA PRO A 193 16.01 -9.21 -69.83
C PRO A 193 15.44 -8.00 -69.06
N TRP A 194 16.24 -7.39 -68.19
CA TRP A 194 15.83 -6.21 -67.42
C TRP A 194 15.82 -4.91 -68.24
N LEU A 195 16.51 -4.84 -69.38
CA LEU A 195 16.49 -3.65 -70.24
C LEU A 195 15.09 -3.36 -70.78
N VAL A 196 14.36 -4.41 -71.17
CA VAL A 196 12.99 -4.33 -71.68
C VAL A 196 12.03 -3.82 -70.60
N GLU A 197 12.26 -4.23 -69.36
CA GLU A 197 11.38 -3.87 -68.24
C GLU A 197 11.67 -2.48 -67.68
N LEU A 198 12.92 -2.02 -67.82
CA LEU A 198 13.33 -0.67 -67.44
C LEU A 198 12.94 0.38 -68.48
N SER A 199 12.94 0.04 -69.78
CA SER A 199 12.51 0.98 -70.84
C SER A 199 11.01 1.29 -70.75
N LYS A 200 10.17 0.30 -70.41
CA LYS A 200 8.71 0.49 -70.22
C LYS A 200 8.34 1.44 -69.08
N ARG A 201 9.20 1.60 -68.07
CA ARG A 201 8.92 2.46 -66.90
C ARG A 201 9.25 3.94 -67.13
N ARG A 202 9.89 4.27 -68.25
CA ARG A 202 10.24 5.65 -68.63
C ARG A 202 9.34 6.23 -69.73
N GLY A 203 8.31 5.50 -70.17
CA GLY A 203 7.25 5.98 -71.06
C GLY A 203 6.06 6.52 -70.28
#